data_AF-A0A7R9J881-F1
#
_entry.id   AF-A0A7R9J881-F1
#
_cell.length_a   1.000
_cell.length_b   1.000
_cell.length_c   1.000
_cell.angle_alpha   90.00
_cell.angle_beta   90.00
_cell.angle_gamma   90.00
#
_symmetry.space_group_name_H-M   'P 1'
#
loop_
_entity.id
_entity.type
_entity.pdbx_description
1 polymer ?
#
loop_
_entity_poly.entity_id
_entity_poly.type
_entity_poly.pdbx_seq_one_letter_code
_entity_poly.pdbx_strand_id
1 'polypeptide(L)'
;MGEKPNLCKPDRDSSPDFPVVDRPDLHKSDALDYSATEATIVRLKMHVLRPHLRSSLQLKTTSDHVLAAGFTTSAKAEKQVPTNLKGRSKSSQEWLSRQLADPYVEKAKMSNYSWSQVLVQRTNALKKDCGKPVGTVIAIDRLPIYPIEGVTIIGNTDFTTAATLEKLLSAMKGRRADAVVSDMAPNATGVRAMDHENIVQLAYSATRFAVQMSRVGAFLLVKLWDGASTIALERDLMRFYDKVKAVKPMASRSDSAEMFFLARGFKGLQS
;
A
#
# COMPACT_ATOMS: atom_id res chain seq x y z
N MET A 1 36.72 -25.72 0.52
CA MET A 1 35.58 -25.63 -0.40
C MET A 1 34.34 -25.44 0.45
N GLY A 2 33.80 -24.21 0.52
CA GLY A 2 32.62 -23.93 1.33
C GLY A 2 31.35 -24.28 0.57
N GLU A 3 30.55 -25.20 1.10
CA GLU A 3 29.20 -25.47 0.59
C GLU A 3 28.33 -24.22 0.74
N LYS A 4 27.69 -23.82 -0.36
CA LYS A 4 26.66 -22.77 -0.34
C LYS A 4 25.40 -23.35 0.33
N PRO A 5 24.74 -22.62 1.26
CA PRO A 5 23.48 -23.08 1.81
C PRO A 5 22.42 -23.14 0.71
N ASN A 6 21.89 -24.34 0.46
CA ASN A 6 20.76 -24.57 -0.44
C ASN A 6 19.49 -23.99 0.19
N LEU A 7 19.03 -22.82 -0.29
CA LEU A 7 17.78 -22.15 0.12
C LEU A 7 16.50 -22.95 -0.21
N CYS A 8 16.61 -24.10 -0.89
CA CYS A 8 15.48 -24.94 -1.26
C CYS A 8 15.52 -26.25 -0.46
N LYS A 9 15.14 -26.20 0.81
CA LYS A 9 14.54 -27.36 1.47
C LYS A 9 13.15 -26.95 1.96
N PRO A 10 12.11 -27.77 1.74
CA PRO A 10 10.82 -27.51 2.34
C PRO A 10 10.98 -27.62 3.85
N ASP A 11 10.78 -26.51 4.57
CA ASP A 11 10.67 -26.54 6.02
C ASP A 11 9.44 -27.37 6.40
N ARG A 12 9.69 -28.62 6.79
CA ARG A 12 8.76 -29.39 7.59
C ARG A 12 8.85 -28.83 9.01
N ASP A 13 7.94 -27.91 9.34
CA ASP A 13 7.04 -27.99 10.50
C ASP A 13 6.66 -26.60 11.07
N SER A 14 5.38 -26.46 11.42
CA SER A 14 4.77 -25.46 12.32
C SER A 14 4.72 -23.97 11.90
N SER A 15 3.95 -23.66 10.84
CA SER A 15 3.19 -22.40 10.83
C SER A 15 1.87 -22.64 11.60
N PRO A 16 1.41 -21.73 12.48
CA PRO A 16 0.08 -21.86 13.05
C PRO A 16 -0.93 -21.83 11.90
N ASP A 17 -1.76 -22.86 11.82
CA ASP A 17 -2.89 -22.92 10.88
C ASP A 17 -3.73 -21.66 11.05
N PHE A 18 -3.58 -20.72 10.13
CA PHE A 18 -4.56 -19.67 9.96
C PHE A 18 -5.76 -20.32 9.30
N PRO A 19 -6.97 -20.22 9.90
CA PRO A 19 -8.15 -20.78 9.28
C PRO A 19 -8.27 -20.15 7.89
N VAL A 20 -8.20 -21.01 6.86
CA VAL A 20 -8.62 -20.66 5.52
C VAL A 20 -10.09 -20.32 5.65
N VAL A 21 -10.39 -19.03 5.80
CA VAL A 21 -11.76 -18.56 5.79
C VAL A 21 -12.19 -18.62 4.34
N ASP A 22 -12.70 -19.78 3.94
CA ASP A 22 -13.55 -19.91 2.75
C ASP A 22 -14.65 -18.85 2.91
N ARG A 23 -14.65 -17.83 2.04
CA ARG A 23 -15.69 -16.81 2.01
C ARG A 23 -16.29 -16.64 0.62
N PRO A 24 -17.62 -16.51 0.52
CA PRO A 24 -18.39 -16.89 -0.66
C PRO A 24 -18.68 -15.71 -1.61
N ASP A 25 -18.05 -14.55 -1.41
CA ASP A 25 -18.48 -13.27 -1.96
C ASP A 25 -17.49 -12.62 -2.96
N LEU A 26 -16.36 -13.26 -3.21
CA LEU A 26 -15.59 -13.10 -4.45
C LEU A 26 -15.82 -14.36 -5.28
N HIS A 27 -16.57 -14.26 -6.39
CA HIS A 27 -16.50 -15.31 -7.40
C HIS A 27 -15.02 -15.54 -7.74
N LYS A 28 -14.55 -16.80 -7.74
CA LYS A 28 -13.16 -17.18 -8.03
C LYS A 28 -12.59 -16.49 -9.29
N SER A 29 -13.44 -16.05 -10.21
CA SER A 29 -13.12 -15.29 -11.42
C SER A 29 -12.69 -13.82 -11.21
N ASP A 30 -12.86 -13.25 -10.01
CA ASP A 30 -12.49 -11.85 -9.69
C ASP A 30 -11.18 -11.73 -8.91
N ALA A 31 -10.59 -12.85 -8.47
CA ALA A 31 -9.27 -12.83 -7.85
C ALA A 31 -8.20 -12.51 -8.92
N LEU A 32 -7.33 -11.53 -8.63
CA LEU A 32 -6.14 -11.27 -9.43
C LEU A 32 -5.20 -12.48 -9.30
N ASP A 33 -5.31 -13.43 -10.23
CA ASP A 33 -4.47 -14.62 -10.28
C ASP A 33 -3.20 -14.32 -11.07
N TYR A 34 -2.11 -14.03 -10.34
CA TYR A 34 -0.76 -13.86 -10.90
C TYR A 34 0.04 -15.18 -10.88
N SER A 35 -0.57 -16.31 -10.53
CA SER A 35 0.15 -17.58 -10.30
C SER A 35 0.69 -18.24 -11.57
N ALA A 36 0.30 -17.76 -12.76
CA ALA A 36 0.63 -18.37 -14.04
C ALA A 36 1.74 -17.66 -14.84
N THR A 37 2.22 -16.47 -14.44
CA THR A 37 3.24 -15.69 -15.20
C THR A 37 4.22 -14.92 -14.30
N GLU A 38 5.40 -14.55 -14.83
CA GLU A 38 6.38 -13.67 -14.16
C GLU A 38 5.89 -12.20 -14.07
N ALA A 39 4.86 -11.97 -13.25
CA ALA A 39 4.17 -10.70 -13.20
C ALA A 39 5.05 -9.56 -12.65
N THR A 40 5.08 -8.42 -13.34
CA THR A 40 5.66 -7.15 -12.87
C THR A 40 4.56 -6.26 -12.32
N ILE A 41 4.57 -6.04 -11.00
CA ILE A 41 3.59 -5.16 -10.33
C ILE A 41 4.28 -3.88 -9.88
N VAL A 42 3.73 -2.75 -10.29
CA VAL A 42 4.16 -1.43 -9.84
C VAL A 42 3.18 -0.92 -8.80
N ARG A 43 3.67 -0.67 -7.59
CA ARG A 43 2.90 -0.10 -6.50
C ARG A 43 3.22 1.38 -6.34
N LEU A 44 2.19 2.21 -6.39
CA LEU A 44 2.25 3.62 -6.04
C LEU A 44 1.72 3.81 -4.62
N LYS A 45 2.51 4.47 -3.77
CA LYS A 45 2.10 4.86 -2.42
C LYS A 45 2.38 6.35 -2.22
N MET A 46 1.47 7.01 -1.52
CA MET A 46 1.71 8.32 -0.93
C MET A 46 1.34 8.20 0.54
N HIS A 47 2.32 8.33 1.42
CA HIS A 47 2.01 8.53 2.82
C HIS A 47 1.54 9.97 3.03
N VAL A 48 0.42 10.14 3.74
CA VAL A 48 -0.01 11.43 4.27
C VAL A 48 1.05 11.90 5.25
N LEU A 49 1.83 12.93 4.87
CA LEU A 49 2.69 13.63 5.81
C LEU A 49 1.79 14.37 6.80
N ARG A 50 1.76 13.92 8.05
CA ARG A 50 1.20 14.73 9.14
C ARG A 50 2.11 15.96 9.32
N PRO A 51 1.62 17.21 9.18
CA PRO A 51 2.47 18.41 9.22
C PRO A 51 3.14 18.73 10.57
N HIS A 52 3.06 17.88 11.61
CA HIS A 52 3.46 18.27 12.98
C HIS A 52 4.36 17.27 13.72
N LEU A 53 5.08 16.38 13.04
CA LEU A 53 6.04 15.45 13.67
C LEU A 53 7.48 15.67 13.16
N ARG A 54 7.90 16.94 13.00
CA ARG A 54 9.29 17.31 12.70
C ARG A 54 10.00 18.10 13.80
N SER A 55 9.36 18.38 14.92
CA SER A 55 10.04 18.97 16.09
C SER A 55 10.15 17.91 17.18
N SER A 56 11.34 17.79 17.77
CA SER A 56 11.69 16.95 18.93
C SER A 56 12.29 15.56 18.63
N LEU A 57 13.33 15.50 17.79
CA LEU A 57 14.47 14.61 18.04
C LEU A 57 15.62 15.48 18.55
N GLN A 58 15.52 15.92 19.79
CA GLN A 58 16.71 16.22 20.59
C GLN A 58 16.89 15.05 21.55
N LEU A 59 17.86 14.19 21.23
CA LEU A 59 18.39 13.22 22.18
C LEU A 59 18.99 14.01 23.35
N LYS A 60 18.29 14.04 24.49
CA LYS A 60 18.93 14.37 25.76
C LYS A 60 19.56 13.09 26.28
N THR A 61 20.86 12.94 26.06
CA THR A 61 21.70 12.06 26.86
C THR A 61 21.81 12.69 28.25
N THR A 62 21.23 12.05 29.26
CA THR A 62 21.63 12.29 30.64
C THR A 62 22.20 10.98 31.17
N SER A 63 23.53 10.96 31.28
CA SER A 63 24.24 10.08 32.20
C SER A 63 23.70 10.32 33.61
N ASP A 64 23.41 9.26 34.35
CA ASP A 64 24.09 8.96 35.61
C ASP A 64 23.40 7.86 36.43
N HIS A 65 24.27 6.95 36.90
CA HIS A 65 24.21 6.13 38.11
C HIS A 65 23.09 5.09 38.34
N VAL A 66 23.53 3.84 38.20
CA VAL A 66 23.04 2.61 38.84
C VAL A 66 22.81 2.79 40.34
N LEU A 67 21.66 2.33 40.87
CA LEU A 67 21.55 1.59 42.14
C LEU A 67 20.18 0.88 42.27
N ALA A 68 20.24 -0.45 42.23
CA ALA A 68 19.48 -1.50 42.94
C ALA A 68 17.95 -1.44 43.19
N ALA A 69 17.36 -2.62 42.90
CA ALA A 69 16.32 -3.36 43.63
C ALA A 69 14.82 -3.09 43.34
N GLY A 70 14.11 -4.17 42.98
CA GLY A 70 12.65 -4.30 43.15
C GLY A 70 11.87 -4.61 41.88
N PHE A 71 11.62 -5.90 41.62
CA PHE A 71 10.59 -6.32 40.67
C PHE A 71 9.19 -5.99 41.22
N THR A 72 8.50 -5.05 40.58
CA THR A 72 7.04 -5.08 40.41
C THR A 72 6.69 -4.51 39.03
N THR A 73 6.49 -5.37 38.05
CA THR A 73 6.01 -5.00 36.71
C THR A 73 4.51 -4.73 36.75
N SER A 74 4.12 -3.51 37.10
CA SER A 74 2.85 -2.93 36.62
C SER A 74 3.17 -1.86 35.59
N ALA A 75 3.49 -2.31 34.38
CA ALA A 75 3.59 -1.42 33.22
C ALA A 75 2.18 -0.97 32.85
N LYS A 76 1.70 0.11 33.48
CA LYS A 76 0.57 0.86 32.91
C LYS A 76 1.06 1.43 31.58
N ALA A 77 0.55 0.88 30.48
CA ALA A 77 0.77 1.42 29.15
C ALA A 77 0.37 2.90 29.14
N GLU A 78 1.36 3.77 28.98
CA GLU A 78 1.17 5.20 28.93
C GLU A 78 0.38 5.54 27.66
N LYS A 79 -0.91 5.85 27.82
CA LYS A 79 -1.80 6.19 26.71
C LYS A 79 -1.29 7.47 26.05
N GLN A 80 -0.82 7.37 24.81
CA GLN A 80 -0.50 8.54 24.00
C GLN A 80 -1.77 9.35 23.73
N VAL A 81 -1.87 10.53 24.34
CA VAL A 81 -2.99 11.46 24.12
C VAL A 81 -2.65 12.36 22.93
N PRO A 82 -3.55 12.55 21.96
CA PRO A 82 -3.30 13.46 20.85
C PRO A 82 -3.08 14.89 21.35
N THR A 83 -1.94 15.49 21.01
CA THR A 83 -1.65 16.89 21.27
C THR A 83 -2.33 17.78 20.21
N ASN A 84 -2.67 19.04 20.56
CA ASN A 84 -3.33 20.03 19.68
C ASN A 84 -4.76 19.70 19.20
N LEU A 85 -5.67 19.39 20.15
CA LEU A 85 -7.10 19.20 19.86
C LEU A 85 -7.89 20.52 19.73
N LYS A 86 -7.33 21.66 20.14
CA LYS A 86 -8.02 22.96 20.21
C LYS A 86 -8.35 23.46 18.80
N GLY A 87 -9.64 23.68 18.51
CA GLY A 87 -10.14 24.15 17.20
C GLY A 87 -10.58 23.06 16.20
N ARG A 88 -10.43 21.76 16.54
CA ARG A 88 -10.91 20.65 15.71
C ARG A 88 -12.33 20.23 16.08
N SER A 89 -13.11 19.76 15.10
CA SER A 89 -14.45 19.23 15.35
C SER A 89 -14.40 17.99 16.25
N LYS A 90 -15.49 17.74 17.01
CA LYS A 90 -15.60 16.58 17.90
C LYS A 90 -15.36 15.25 17.17
N SER A 91 -15.88 15.12 15.95
CA SER A 91 -15.64 13.95 15.09
C SER A 91 -14.16 13.78 14.70
N SER A 92 -13.45 14.88 14.42
CA SER A 92 -12.02 14.86 14.11
C SER A 92 -11.18 14.49 15.33
N GLN A 93 -11.52 15.02 16.50
CA GLN A 93 -10.84 14.71 17.77
C GLN A 93 -11.02 13.23 18.14
N GLU A 94 -12.24 12.71 18.06
CA GLU A 94 -12.48 11.30 18.37
C GLU A 94 -11.90 10.36 17.31
N TRP A 95 -11.85 10.77 16.04
CA TRP A 95 -11.13 10.02 15.00
C TRP A 95 -9.62 9.94 15.32
N LEU A 96 -9.01 11.04 15.76
CA LEU A 96 -7.59 11.09 16.15
C LEU A 96 -7.29 10.19 17.35
N SER A 97 -8.11 10.29 18.40
CA SER A 97 -7.96 9.48 19.61
C SER A 97 -8.14 7.99 19.32
N ARG A 98 -9.05 7.63 18.40
CA ARG A 98 -9.26 6.25 17.97
C ARG A 98 -8.10 5.73 17.12
N GLN A 99 -7.55 6.55 16.22
CA GLN A 99 -6.38 6.18 15.40
C GLN A 99 -5.11 5.93 16.24
N LEU A 100 -4.95 6.67 17.35
CA LEU A 100 -3.84 6.46 18.28
C LEU A 100 -4.06 5.24 19.18
N ALA A 101 -5.32 4.86 19.44
CA ALA A 101 -5.68 3.70 20.24
C ALA A 101 -5.93 2.43 19.41
N ASP A 102 -5.81 2.49 18.08
CA ASP A 102 -6.10 1.37 17.20
C ASP A 102 -4.91 0.39 17.18
N PRO A 103 -5.05 -0.84 17.73
CA PRO A 103 -3.98 -1.83 17.74
C PRO A 103 -3.55 -2.24 16.33
N TYR A 104 -4.37 -2.00 15.29
CA TYR A 104 -4.02 -2.22 13.90
C TYR A 104 -3.16 -1.11 13.30
N VAL A 105 -3.18 0.12 13.82
CA VAL A 105 -2.29 1.20 13.36
C VAL A 105 -0.87 0.98 13.86
N GLU A 106 -0.73 0.55 15.12
CA GLU A 106 0.56 0.18 15.70
C GLU A 106 1.07 -1.14 15.12
N LYS A 107 0.22 -2.16 14.97
CA LYS A 107 0.58 -3.39 14.23
C LYS A 107 0.78 -3.15 12.74
N ALA A 108 0.15 -2.19 12.06
CA ALA A 108 0.49 -1.88 10.66
C ALA A 108 1.86 -1.21 10.55
N LYS A 109 2.24 -0.41 11.56
CA LYS A 109 3.59 0.16 11.67
C LYS A 109 4.63 -0.90 12.07
N MET A 110 4.30 -1.82 12.97
CA MET A 110 5.21 -2.86 13.50
C MET A 110 5.27 -4.13 12.64
N SER A 111 4.13 -4.60 12.15
CA SER A 111 3.96 -5.79 11.31
C SER A 111 3.90 -5.47 9.81
N ASN A 112 4.03 -4.20 9.43
CA ASN A 112 4.36 -3.79 8.06
C ASN A 112 3.33 -4.24 6.99
N TYR A 113 2.04 -4.41 7.38
CA TYR A 113 0.86 -4.81 6.56
C TYR A 113 0.57 -3.86 5.38
N SER A 114 1.51 -3.78 4.48
CA SER A 114 1.55 -2.88 3.35
C SER A 114 1.25 -3.68 2.10
N TRP A 115 0.54 -3.10 1.12
CA TRP A 115 0.34 -3.69 -0.20
C TRP A 115 1.60 -4.34 -0.77
N SER A 116 2.79 -3.77 -0.54
CA SER A 116 4.06 -4.37 -0.93
C SER A 116 4.26 -5.82 -0.44
N GLN A 117 3.96 -6.14 0.82
CA GLN A 117 4.13 -7.51 1.34
C GLN A 117 3.10 -8.47 0.75
N VAL A 118 1.84 -8.01 0.64
CA VAL A 118 0.78 -8.78 -0.01
C VAL A 118 1.17 -9.10 -1.45
N LEU A 119 1.69 -8.11 -2.18
CA LEU A 119 2.14 -8.28 -3.56
C LEU A 119 3.33 -9.23 -3.65
N VAL A 120 4.33 -9.12 -2.77
CA VAL A 120 5.49 -10.04 -2.73
C VAL A 120 5.04 -11.49 -2.55
N GLN A 121 4.09 -11.75 -1.65
CA GLN A 121 3.54 -13.09 -1.45
C GLN A 121 2.76 -13.54 -2.70
N ARG A 122 1.88 -12.69 -3.24
CA ARG A 122 1.03 -13.01 -4.40
C ARG A 122 1.80 -13.24 -5.68
N THR A 123 2.95 -12.60 -5.85
CA THR A 123 3.81 -12.75 -7.04
C THR A 123 4.94 -13.73 -6.83
N ASN A 124 5.03 -14.39 -5.67
CA ASN A 124 6.16 -15.26 -5.33
C ASN A 124 7.52 -14.56 -5.53
N ALA A 125 7.62 -13.26 -5.25
CA ALA A 125 8.82 -12.46 -5.54
C ALA A 125 10.06 -12.91 -4.73
N LEU A 126 9.84 -13.61 -3.61
CA LEU A 126 10.89 -14.21 -2.79
C LEU A 126 11.21 -15.67 -3.18
N LYS A 127 10.57 -16.22 -4.22
CA LYS A 127 10.77 -17.60 -4.69
C LYS A 127 10.59 -18.63 -3.57
N LYS A 128 9.57 -18.46 -2.72
CA LYS A 128 9.25 -19.41 -1.64
C LYS A 128 8.55 -20.66 -2.19
N ASP A 129 7.69 -20.47 -3.20
CA ASP A 129 7.00 -21.57 -3.87
C ASP A 129 7.81 -22.06 -5.05
N CYS A 130 8.52 -23.18 -4.86
CA CYS A 130 9.27 -23.84 -5.92
C CYS A 130 8.31 -24.42 -6.97
N GLY A 131 8.42 -23.96 -8.22
CA GLY A 131 7.56 -24.40 -9.33
C GLY A 131 6.52 -23.38 -9.77
N LYS A 132 6.35 -22.27 -9.04
CA LYS A 132 5.58 -21.10 -9.50
C LYS A 132 6.50 -20.06 -10.15
N PRO A 133 6.01 -19.29 -11.13
CA PRO A 133 6.74 -18.14 -11.67
C PRO A 133 7.14 -17.15 -10.58
N VAL A 134 8.26 -16.47 -10.77
CA VAL A 134 8.76 -15.44 -9.85
C VAL A 134 8.46 -14.07 -10.46
N GLY A 135 7.54 -13.34 -9.86
CA GLY A 135 7.23 -11.99 -10.26
C GLY A 135 8.20 -10.96 -9.68
N THR A 136 7.97 -9.70 -10.03
CA THR A 136 8.73 -8.54 -9.56
C THR A 136 7.79 -7.51 -8.98
N VAL A 137 8.12 -6.97 -7.81
CA VAL A 137 7.38 -5.88 -7.19
C VAL A 137 8.27 -4.65 -7.14
N ILE A 138 7.80 -3.54 -7.73
CA ILE A 138 8.48 -2.24 -7.69
C ILE A 138 7.58 -1.27 -6.93
N ALA A 139 8.09 -0.63 -5.88
CA ALA A 139 7.35 0.34 -5.07
C ALA A 139 7.92 1.75 -5.26
N ILE A 140 7.05 2.70 -5.58
CA ILE A 140 7.38 4.13 -5.71
C ILE A 140 6.63 4.92 -4.65
N ASP A 141 7.33 5.81 -3.93
CA ASP A 141 6.72 6.72 -2.96
C ASP A 141 7.51 8.04 -2.86
N ARG A 142 6.76 9.13 -2.61
CA ARG A 142 7.31 10.46 -2.33
C ARG A 142 8.10 10.49 -1.02
N LEU A 143 7.80 9.59 -0.09
CA LEU A 143 8.54 9.43 1.16
C LEU A 143 9.54 8.27 1.10
N PRO A 144 10.55 8.26 1.98
CA PRO A 144 11.39 7.08 2.16
C PRO A 144 10.53 5.89 2.65
N ILE A 145 10.75 4.73 2.03
CA ILE A 145 10.18 3.45 2.46
C ILE A 145 11.31 2.63 3.05
N TYR A 146 11.11 2.05 4.24
CA TYR A 146 12.06 1.09 4.79
C TYR A 146 12.22 -0.11 3.86
N PRO A 147 13.44 -0.67 3.70
CA PRO A 147 13.66 -1.84 2.87
C PRO A 147 12.67 -2.97 3.17
N ILE A 148 12.05 -3.51 2.11
CA ILE A 148 11.16 -4.67 2.17
C ILE A 148 11.75 -5.73 1.27
N GLU A 149 11.97 -6.92 1.80
CA GLU A 149 12.50 -8.04 1.05
C GLU A 149 11.59 -8.40 -0.15
N GLY A 150 12.19 -8.66 -1.32
CA GLY A 150 11.43 -8.98 -2.54
C GLY A 150 10.82 -7.77 -3.25
N VAL A 151 11.11 -6.54 -2.77
CA VAL A 151 10.61 -5.30 -3.38
C VAL A 151 11.77 -4.42 -3.84
N THR A 152 11.73 -3.99 -5.10
CA THR A 152 12.58 -2.89 -5.57
C THR A 152 11.95 -1.56 -5.18
N ILE A 153 12.63 -0.78 -4.34
CA ILE A 153 12.10 0.48 -3.81
C ILE A 153 12.71 1.67 -4.54
N ILE A 154 11.85 2.55 -5.04
CA ILE A 154 12.20 3.86 -5.59
C ILE A 154 11.53 4.92 -4.70
N GLY A 155 12.16 5.21 -3.55
CA GLY A 155 11.63 6.13 -2.54
C GLY A 155 12.11 7.58 -2.69
N ASN A 156 11.53 8.47 -1.87
CA ASN A 156 11.86 9.89 -1.83
C ASN A 156 11.72 10.60 -3.19
N THR A 157 10.67 10.23 -3.95
CA THR A 157 10.50 10.78 -5.29
C THR A 157 9.06 10.75 -5.78
N ASP A 158 8.77 11.61 -6.74
CA ASP A 158 7.45 11.67 -7.36
C ASP A 158 7.39 10.76 -8.59
N PHE A 159 6.39 9.88 -8.62
CA PHE A 159 6.17 8.93 -9.71
C PHE A 159 5.91 9.59 -11.07
N THR A 160 5.57 10.88 -11.12
CA THR A 160 5.38 11.62 -12.38
C THR A 160 6.67 12.23 -12.95
N THR A 161 7.79 12.19 -12.21
CA THR A 161 9.04 12.81 -12.65
C THR A 161 9.81 11.95 -13.64
N ALA A 162 10.43 12.56 -14.65
CA ALA A 162 11.24 11.85 -15.66
C ALA A 162 12.32 10.96 -15.02
N ALA A 163 13.04 11.47 -14.02
CA ALA A 163 14.06 10.70 -13.30
C ALA A 163 13.50 9.45 -12.60
N THR A 164 12.25 9.50 -12.11
CA THR A 164 11.59 8.32 -11.52
C THR A 164 11.17 7.33 -12.59
N LEU A 165 10.66 7.82 -13.71
CA LEU A 165 10.29 6.98 -14.85
C LEU A 165 11.53 6.26 -15.42
N GLU A 166 12.68 6.92 -15.52
CA GLU A 166 13.94 6.29 -15.94
C GLU A 166 14.38 5.18 -14.98
N LYS A 167 14.36 5.44 -13.67
CA LYS A 167 14.67 4.42 -12.64
C LYS A 167 13.71 3.24 -12.72
N LEU A 168 12.43 3.52 -12.92
CA LEU A 168 11.40 2.49 -13.08
C LEU A 168 11.64 1.65 -14.33
N LEU A 169 11.88 2.27 -15.48
CA LEU A 169 12.15 1.57 -16.75
C LEU A 169 13.38 0.68 -16.63
N SER A 170 14.44 1.17 -15.99
CA SER A 170 15.63 0.38 -15.68
C SER A 170 15.30 -0.83 -14.78
N ALA A 171 14.52 -0.62 -13.71
CA ALA A 171 14.08 -1.69 -12.81
C ALA A 171 13.14 -2.72 -13.49
N MET A 172 12.35 -2.30 -14.48
CA MET A 172 11.48 -3.20 -15.25
C MET A 172 12.25 -4.06 -16.26
N LYS A 173 13.49 -3.71 -16.60
CA LYS A 173 14.37 -4.46 -17.52
C LYS A 173 13.71 -4.74 -18.88
N GLY A 174 13.13 -3.70 -19.48
CA GLY A 174 12.44 -3.80 -20.77
C GLY A 174 11.02 -4.37 -20.72
N ARG A 175 10.59 -4.94 -19.58
CA ARG A 175 9.20 -5.38 -19.38
C ARG A 175 8.25 -4.19 -19.20
N ARG A 176 6.96 -4.49 -19.21
CA ARG A 176 5.86 -3.58 -18.90
C ARG A 176 5.10 -4.12 -17.69
N ALA A 177 4.38 -3.24 -17.00
CA ALA A 177 3.62 -3.64 -15.82
C ALA A 177 2.42 -4.52 -16.18
N ASP A 178 2.28 -5.66 -15.49
CA ASP A 178 1.08 -6.50 -15.49
C ASP A 178 -0.04 -5.89 -14.64
N ALA A 179 0.36 -5.13 -13.62
CA ALA A 179 -0.57 -4.37 -12.80
C ALA A 179 0.07 -3.13 -12.21
N VAL A 180 -0.76 -2.09 -12.08
CA VAL A 180 -0.47 -0.91 -11.27
C VAL A 180 -1.43 -0.89 -10.08
N VAL A 181 -0.89 -0.77 -8.88
CA VAL A 181 -1.67 -0.72 -7.64
C VAL A 181 -1.40 0.61 -6.93
N SER A 182 -2.42 1.45 -6.80
CA SER A 182 -2.36 2.74 -6.14
C SER A 182 -3.25 2.75 -4.90
N ASP A 183 -2.61 2.85 -3.74
CA ASP A 183 -3.25 3.11 -2.44
C ASP A 183 -2.89 4.53 -1.97
N MET A 184 -2.81 5.46 -2.93
CA MET A 184 -2.47 6.84 -2.65
C MET A 184 -3.69 7.60 -2.12
N ALA A 185 -3.46 8.51 -1.18
CA ALA A 185 -4.46 9.47 -0.74
C ALA A 185 -3.80 10.84 -0.54
N PRO A 186 -4.45 11.95 -0.95
CA PRO A 186 -3.96 13.29 -0.68
C PRO A 186 -4.01 13.60 0.82
N ASN A 187 -3.28 14.63 1.25
CA ASN A 187 -3.46 15.17 2.59
C ASN A 187 -4.87 15.73 2.72
N ALA A 188 -5.60 15.31 3.76
CA ALA A 188 -6.94 15.83 4.02
C ALA A 188 -6.88 17.30 4.43
N THR A 189 -7.58 18.15 3.68
CA THR A 189 -7.80 19.56 3.97
C THR A 189 -8.89 19.75 5.03
N GLY A 190 -9.78 18.76 5.19
CA GLY A 190 -10.95 18.83 6.04
C GLY A 190 -12.20 19.36 5.33
N VAL A 191 -12.05 19.84 4.10
CA VAL A 191 -13.16 20.29 3.24
C VAL A 191 -13.53 19.15 2.30
N ARG A 192 -14.68 18.50 2.54
CA ARG A 192 -15.07 17.26 1.85
C ARG A 192 -15.05 17.36 0.32
N ALA A 193 -15.54 18.47 -0.24
CA ALA A 193 -15.56 18.69 -1.68
C ALA A 193 -14.13 18.77 -2.27
N MET A 194 -13.26 19.55 -1.63
CA MET A 194 -11.86 19.68 -2.03
C MET A 194 -11.08 18.37 -1.88
N ASP A 195 -11.32 17.66 -0.78
CA ASP A 195 -10.71 16.36 -0.50
C ASP A 195 -11.13 15.31 -1.54
N HIS A 196 -12.41 15.34 -1.96
CA HIS A 196 -12.94 14.51 -3.05
C HIS A 196 -12.28 14.82 -4.40
N GLU A 197 -12.20 16.10 -4.76
CA GLU A 197 -11.55 16.51 -6.01
C GLU A 197 -10.07 16.12 -6.02
N ASN A 198 -9.36 16.33 -4.91
CA ASN A 198 -7.94 15.99 -4.79
C ASN A 198 -7.68 14.48 -4.96
N ILE A 199 -8.50 13.60 -4.37
CA ILE A 199 -8.30 12.17 -4.53
C ILE A 199 -8.64 11.69 -5.94
N VAL A 200 -9.64 12.29 -6.59
CA VAL A 200 -9.98 12.01 -7.99
C VAL A 200 -8.86 12.46 -8.92
N GLN A 201 -8.26 13.65 -8.73
CA GLN A 201 -7.11 14.11 -9.51
C GLN A 201 -5.88 13.22 -9.33
N LEU A 202 -5.65 12.74 -8.11
CA LEU A 202 -4.58 11.79 -7.82
C LEU A 202 -4.82 10.44 -8.52
N ALA A 203 -6.08 9.97 -8.59
CA ALA A 203 -6.45 8.77 -9.32
C ALA A 203 -6.30 8.93 -10.83
N TYR A 204 -6.62 10.10 -11.42
CA TYR A 204 -6.30 10.41 -12.81
C TYR A 204 -4.79 10.38 -13.06
N SER A 205 -3.98 10.89 -12.13
CA SER A 205 -2.52 10.85 -12.23
C SER A 205 -1.99 9.41 -12.21
N ALA A 206 -2.53 8.55 -11.33
CA ALA A 206 -2.24 7.12 -11.31
C ALA A 206 -2.68 6.40 -12.60
N THR A 207 -3.83 6.79 -13.15
CA THR A 207 -4.36 6.26 -14.42
C THR A 207 -3.45 6.60 -15.58
N ARG A 208 -3.02 7.86 -15.70
CA ARG A 208 -2.06 8.30 -16.73
C ARG A 208 -0.76 7.50 -16.66
N PHE A 209 -0.22 7.33 -15.45
CA PHE A 209 0.96 6.50 -15.24
C PHE A 209 0.72 5.05 -15.67
N ALA A 210 -0.41 4.45 -15.28
CA ALA A 210 -0.73 3.07 -15.62
C ALA A 210 -0.84 2.85 -17.13
N VAL A 211 -1.52 3.75 -17.84
CA VAL A 211 -1.66 3.71 -19.30
C VAL A 211 -0.30 3.75 -20.01
N GLN A 212 0.69 4.48 -19.47
CA GLN A 212 2.03 4.59 -20.06
C GLN A 212 2.93 3.37 -19.75
N MET A 213 2.78 2.76 -18.57
CA MET A 213 3.72 1.75 -18.07
C MET A 213 3.23 0.31 -18.26
N SER A 214 1.94 0.11 -18.49
CA SER A 214 1.32 -1.22 -18.50
C SER A 214 1.38 -1.90 -19.86
N ARG A 215 1.37 -3.24 -19.86
CA ARG A 215 1.15 -4.04 -21.08
C ARG A 215 -0.33 -4.16 -21.39
N VAL A 216 -0.66 -4.49 -22.64
CA VAL A 216 -2.02 -4.90 -23.01
C VAL A 216 -2.46 -6.08 -22.13
N GLY A 217 -3.70 -6.03 -21.66
CA GLY A 217 -4.29 -6.99 -20.72
C GLY A 217 -4.04 -6.69 -19.23
N ALA A 218 -3.24 -5.67 -18.91
CA ALA A 218 -2.90 -5.34 -17.52
C ALA A 218 -4.08 -4.82 -16.68
N PHE A 219 -3.84 -4.77 -15.37
CA PHE A 219 -4.79 -4.31 -14.36
C PHE A 219 -4.39 -2.96 -13.75
N LEU A 220 -5.38 -2.18 -13.34
CA LEU A 220 -5.19 -1.00 -12.48
C LEU A 220 -6.12 -1.13 -11.28
N LEU A 221 -5.55 -1.07 -10.08
CA LEU A 221 -6.29 -0.90 -8.84
C LEU A 221 -6.00 0.50 -8.29
N VAL A 222 -7.02 1.33 -8.10
CA VAL A 222 -6.83 2.71 -7.64
C VAL A 222 -7.81 3.08 -6.53
N LYS A 223 -7.27 3.60 -5.43
CA LYS A 223 -8.05 4.07 -4.27
C LYS A 223 -8.77 5.37 -4.57
N LEU A 224 -10.00 5.48 -4.07
CA LEU A 224 -10.87 6.65 -4.16
C LEU A 224 -11.69 6.82 -2.88
N TRP A 225 -12.33 7.98 -2.79
CA TRP A 225 -13.48 8.19 -1.93
C TRP A 225 -14.73 8.32 -2.80
N ASP A 226 -15.80 7.66 -2.38
CA ASP A 226 -17.09 7.72 -3.06
C ASP A 226 -17.63 9.15 -3.10
N GLY A 227 -18.19 9.54 -4.25
CA GLY A 227 -18.68 10.89 -4.51
C GLY A 227 -18.91 11.17 -6.01
N ALA A 228 -19.61 12.25 -6.34
CA ALA A 228 -20.16 12.48 -7.69
C ALA A 228 -19.13 12.35 -8.83
N SER A 229 -17.91 12.85 -8.64
CA SER A 229 -16.87 12.84 -9.68
C SER A 229 -16.26 11.45 -9.97
N THR A 230 -16.58 10.40 -9.20
CA THR A 230 -16.09 9.03 -9.48
C THR A 230 -16.69 8.46 -10.76
N ILE A 231 -17.93 8.83 -11.11
CA ILE A 231 -18.63 8.37 -12.31
C ILE A 231 -17.88 8.81 -13.59
N ALA A 232 -17.37 10.04 -13.61
CA ALA A 232 -16.59 10.55 -14.73
C ALA A 232 -15.29 9.76 -14.90
N LEU A 233 -14.59 9.50 -13.80
CA LEU A 233 -13.36 8.69 -13.80
C LEU A 233 -13.62 7.24 -14.24
N GLU A 234 -14.70 6.61 -13.78
CA GLU A 234 -15.08 5.26 -14.22
C GLU A 234 -15.31 5.21 -15.74
N ARG A 235 -16.07 6.17 -16.28
CA ARG A 235 -16.31 6.29 -17.71
C ARG A 235 -15.01 6.48 -18.49
N ASP A 236 -14.08 7.28 -17.98
CA ASP A 236 -12.81 7.51 -18.64
C ASP A 236 -11.91 6.26 -18.57
N LEU A 237 -11.90 5.54 -17.45
CA LEU A 237 -11.21 4.25 -17.31
C LEU A 237 -11.74 3.20 -18.29
N MET A 238 -13.06 3.14 -18.53
CA MET A 238 -13.67 2.23 -19.50
C MET A 238 -13.21 2.47 -20.95
N ARG A 239 -12.63 3.64 -21.26
CA ARG A 239 -12.00 3.89 -22.56
C ARG A 239 -10.68 3.13 -22.72
N PHE A 240 -9.93 2.99 -21.63
CA PHE A 240 -8.61 2.34 -21.62
C PHE A 240 -8.66 0.87 -21.21
N TYR A 241 -9.71 0.44 -20.50
CA TYR A 241 -9.84 -0.92 -19.95
C TYR A 241 -11.15 -1.58 -20.39
N ASP A 242 -11.15 -2.90 -20.50
CA ASP A 242 -12.33 -3.68 -20.89
C ASP A 242 -13.43 -3.68 -19.83
N LYS A 243 -13.04 -3.73 -18.56
CA LYS A 243 -13.96 -3.76 -17.42
C LYS A 243 -13.44 -2.88 -16.30
N VAL A 244 -14.32 -2.09 -15.70
CA VAL A 244 -14.05 -1.32 -14.48
C VAL A 244 -15.10 -1.72 -13.46
N LYS A 245 -14.68 -1.99 -12.21
CA LYS A 245 -15.56 -2.37 -11.11
C LYS A 245 -15.22 -1.57 -9.87
N ALA A 246 -16.23 -0.97 -9.24
CA ALA A 246 -16.15 -0.44 -7.89
C ALA A 246 -16.01 -1.60 -6.89
N VAL A 247 -15.00 -1.55 -6.04
CA VAL A 247 -14.71 -2.55 -5.01
C VAL A 247 -14.62 -1.84 -3.67
N LYS A 248 -15.53 -2.16 -2.75
CA LYS A 248 -15.42 -1.75 -1.35
C LYS A 248 -14.71 -2.87 -0.57
N PRO A 249 -13.54 -2.62 0.05
CA PRO A 249 -12.85 -3.65 0.81
C PRO A 249 -13.71 -4.11 1.99
N MET A 250 -13.75 -5.41 2.29
CA MET A 250 -14.43 -5.91 3.50
C MET A 250 -13.84 -5.34 4.79
N ALA A 251 -12.55 -4.97 4.78
CA ALA A 251 -11.89 -4.32 5.90
C ALA A 251 -12.25 -2.82 6.04
N SER A 252 -12.90 -2.23 5.03
CA SER A 252 -13.40 -0.87 5.08
C SER A 252 -14.67 -0.83 5.91
N ARG A 253 -14.76 0.13 6.83
CA ARG A 253 -15.98 0.33 7.63
C ARG A 253 -17.16 0.67 6.70
N SER A 254 -18.36 0.29 7.10
CA SER A 254 -19.58 0.58 6.34
C SER A 254 -19.76 2.08 6.08
N ASP A 255 -19.42 2.92 7.07
CA ASP A 255 -19.50 4.38 7.03
C ASP A 255 -18.29 5.08 6.35
N SER A 256 -17.30 4.32 5.90
CA SER A 256 -16.18 4.87 5.14
C SER A 256 -16.60 5.14 3.69
N ALA A 257 -16.19 6.31 3.16
CA ALA A 257 -16.26 6.59 1.74
C ALA A 257 -15.18 5.84 0.94
N GLU A 258 -14.26 5.14 1.59
CA GLU A 258 -13.17 4.43 0.92
C GLU A 258 -13.66 3.28 0.05
N MET A 259 -13.27 3.37 -1.22
CA MET A 259 -13.48 2.35 -2.25
C MET A 259 -12.29 2.31 -3.20
N PHE A 260 -12.27 1.31 -4.06
CA PHE A 260 -11.28 1.16 -5.13
C PHE A 260 -12.00 0.98 -6.46
N PHE A 261 -11.40 1.47 -7.55
CA PHE A 261 -11.71 0.93 -8.87
C PHE A 261 -10.71 -0.15 -9.23
N LEU A 262 -11.23 -1.31 -9.64
CA LEU A 262 -10.50 -2.39 -10.28
C LEU A 262 -10.79 -2.34 -11.79
N ALA A 263 -9.85 -1.79 -12.55
CA ALA A 263 -9.87 -1.77 -14.00
C ALA A 263 -9.05 -2.95 -14.56
N ARG A 264 -9.62 -3.67 -15.54
CA ARG A 264 -9.09 -4.93 -16.07
C ARG A 264 -9.08 -4.92 -17.58
N GLY A 265 -8.05 -5.55 -18.16
CA GLY A 265 -7.90 -5.67 -19.60
C GLY A 265 -7.52 -4.34 -20.23
N PHE A 266 -6.32 -3.83 -19.92
CA PHE A 266 -5.82 -2.62 -20.59
C PHE A 266 -5.79 -2.86 -22.12
N LYS A 267 -6.46 -2.00 -22.88
CA LYS A 267 -6.66 -2.11 -24.33
C LYS A 267 -5.43 -1.72 -25.16
N GLY A 268 -4.45 -1.08 -24.52
CA GLY A 268 -3.33 -0.41 -25.20
C GLY A 268 -3.67 1.04 -25.55
N LEU A 269 -2.63 1.83 -25.82
CA LEU A 269 -2.80 3.14 -26.44
C LEU A 269 -3.04 2.91 -27.93
N GLN A 270 -4.24 3.24 -28.42
CA GLN A 270 -4.47 3.31 -29.86
C GLN A 270 -3.57 4.42 -30.40
N SER A 271 -2.62 4.04 -31.26
CA SER A 271 -1.73 4.92 -32.01
C SER A 271 -2.44 5.56 -33.18
#